data_AF-A0A6S9DJJ4-F1
#
_entry.id   AF-A0A6S9DJJ4-F1
#
_cell.length_a   1.000
_cell.length_b   1.000
_cell.length_c   1.000
_cell.angle_alpha   90.00
_cell.angle_beta   90.00
_cell.angle_gamma   90.00
#
_symmetry.space_group_name_H-M   'P 1'
#
loop_
_entity.id
_entity.type
_entity.pdbx_description
1 polymer ?
#
loop_
_entity_poly.entity_id
_entity_poly.type
_entity_poly.pdbx_seq_one_letter_code
_entity_poly.pdbx_strand_id
1 'polypeptide(L)'
;MESRLLKVLALVVVFSLTLTSAFVATRTPTAVRRDVNRVVQMKIDGKESVHNALDDLKEQEAKDESNGPSFGQLTRRSLIISSLLAAGQFGIAQAYAPSGFKRIPTQFIAALGDPQANSGAGAQDWGLWTLDPGPRGVWLRDYPKLEAAGGAAPAGWRFDKQDWWLEEHGLIMEAPTFPLPEGRYLVTGGRQTTTALTVGPGGAWALEDPKAKLYDVTHLPCRSARYTPNEAGAAGSPAAARPRDFPVAPGAEMPAVPGCAKQDYAVLFVIGVPAEGAAK
;
A
#
# COMPACT_ATOMS: atom_id res chain seq x y z
N MET A 1 53.83 -3.13 14.09
CA MET A 1 53.08 -3.76 12.98
C MET A 1 51.64 -3.21 12.94
N GLU A 2 51.48 -1.88 12.94
CA GLU A 2 50.16 -1.22 13.10
C GLU A 2 49.94 0.01 12.19
N SER A 3 50.81 0.32 11.22
CA SER A 3 50.66 1.56 10.41
C SER A 3 50.26 1.36 8.95
N ARG A 4 49.82 0.16 8.56
CA ARG A 4 49.41 -0.14 7.18
C ARG A 4 47.90 -0.37 6.97
N LEU A 5 47.10 -0.51 8.03
CA LEU A 5 45.65 -0.72 7.89
C LEU A 5 44.84 0.60 7.78
N LEU A 6 45.38 1.73 8.24
CA LEU A 6 44.66 3.01 8.24
C LEU A 6 44.70 3.76 6.89
N LYS A 7 45.47 3.30 5.89
CA LYS A 7 45.57 3.96 4.58
C LYS A 7 44.61 3.41 3.52
N VAL A 8 43.91 2.30 3.80
CA VAL A 8 42.98 1.68 2.83
C VAL A 8 41.54 2.15 3.02
N LEU A 9 41.16 2.66 4.20
CA LEU A 9 39.79 3.12 4.44
C LEU A 9 39.50 4.58 4.02
N ALA A 10 40.51 5.36 3.69
CA ALA A 10 40.35 6.77 3.33
C ALA A 10 40.15 7.03 1.82
N LEU A 11 40.13 5.99 0.97
CA LEU A 11 40.03 6.15 -0.50
C LEU A 11 38.62 5.89 -1.08
N VAL A 12 37.63 5.55 -0.25
CA VAL A 12 36.25 5.28 -0.75
C VAL A 12 35.29 6.47 -0.53
N VAL A 13 35.74 7.55 0.13
CA VAL A 13 34.88 8.71 0.46
C VAL A 13 35.00 9.88 -0.53
N VAL A 14 35.89 9.83 -1.52
CA VAL A 14 36.05 10.93 -2.48
C VAL A 14 36.04 10.39 -3.90
N PHE A 15 34.88 10.02 -4.44
CA PHE A 15 34.53 10.19 -5.85
C PHE A 15 33.08 9.73 -6.09
N SER A 16 32.11 10.62 -5.93
CA SER A 16 30.86 10.63 -6.70
C SER A 16 29.99 11.83 -6.30
N LEU A 17 30.49 13.02 -6.60
CA LEU A 17 29.65 14.18 -6.85
C LEU A 17 30.06 14.73 -8.22
N THR A 18 29.20 14.61 -9.23
CA THR A 18 28.65 15.73 -10.01
C THR A 18 27.99 15.26 -11.32
N LEU A 19 26.75 15.76 -11.51
CA LEU A 19 26.02 16.14 -12.74
C LEU A 19 25.87 15.10 -13.89
N THR A 20 24.74 14.99 -14.59
CA THR A 20 23.90 16.07 -15.15
C THR A 20 22.50 15.56 -15.48
N SER A 21 21.49 16.41 -15.30
CA SER A 21 20.13 16.27 -15.82
C SER A 21 20.08 16.36 -17.35
N ALA A 22 19.20 15.60 -17.99
CA ALA A 22 18.62 15.96 -19.29
C ALA A 22 17.18 15.42 -19.43
N PHE A 23 16.24 16.35 -19.52
CA PHE A 23 14.88 16.16 -20.04
C PHE A 23 14.96 15.87 -21.55
N VAL A 24 14.23 14.88 -22.08
CA VAL A 24 13.50 14.98 -23.35
C VAL A 24 12.28 14.06 -23.32
N ALA A 25 11.17 14.60 -23.82
CA ALA A 25 9.84 14.07 -23.80
C ALA A 25 9.49 13.21 -25.04
N THR A 26 8.40 12.45 -24.89
CA THR A 26 7.46 11.93 -25.90
C THR A 26 7.96 10.90 -26.93
N ARG A 27 7.34 9.71 -26.92
CA ARG A 27 6.26 9.32 -27.88
C ARG A 27 5.95 7.83 -27.69
N THR A 28 4.67 7.52 -27.52
CA THR A 28 4.10 6.18 -27.72
C THR A 28 4.31 5.74 -29.18
N PRO A 29 4.41 4.43 -29.40
CA PRO A 29 3.37 3.81 -30.22
C PRO A 29 2.89 2.46 -29.71
N THR A 30 1.69 2.17 -30.17
CA THR A 30 0.76 1.08 -29.91
C THR A 30 1.22 -0.28 -30.44
N ALA A 31 0.82 -1.32 -29.68
CA ALA A 31 0.38 -2.65 -30.11
C ALA A 31 1.32 -3.54 -30.95
N VAL A 32 1.77 -4.66 -30.38
CA VAL A 32 1.58 -6.00 -30.96
C VAL A 32 1.32 -7.01 -29.84
N ARG A 33 0.12 -7.60 -29.89
CA ARG A 33 -0.35 -8.75 -29.12
C ARG A 33 -0.24 -9.96 -30.03
N ARG A 34 0.51 -11.00 -29.64
CA ARG A 34 0.25 -12.44 -29.90
C ARG A 34 1.43 -13.31 -29.40
N ASP A 35 1.05 -14.49 -28.91
CA ASP A 35 1.86 -15.69 -28.70
C ASP A 35 2.79 -15.78 -27.48
N VAL A 36 2.17 -15.83 -26.29
CA VAL A 36 2.75 -16.55 -25.14
C VAL A 36 1.78 -17.66 -24.74
N ASN A 37 1.73 -18.72 -25.54
CA ASN A 37 1.09 -19.98 -25.14
C ASN A 37 1.67 -21.14 -25.96
N ARG A 38 2.98 -21.39 -25.80
CA ARG A 38 3.58 -22.65 -26.28
C ARG A 38 4.91 -22.99 -25.59
N VAL A 39 5.00 -22.86 -24.27
CA VAL A 39 6.07 -23.53 -23.50
C VAL A 39 5.53 -23.97 -22.13
N VAL A 40 4.50 -24.82 -22.13
CA VAL A 40 4.19 -25.67 -20.98
C VAL A 40 3.85 -27.04 -21.51
N GLN A 41 4.88 -27.85 -21.76
CA GLN A 41 4.85 -29.30 -21.56
C GLN A 41 6.18 -29.88 -22.03
N MET A 42 7.02 -30.27 -21.08
CA MET A 42 7.62 -31.59 -21.06
C MET A 42 8.35 -31.78 -19.73
N LYS A 43 7.84 -32.74 -18.97
CA LYS A 43 8.43 -33.25 -17.73
C LYS A 43 8.99 -34.63 -18.09
N ILE A 44 10.17 -34.93 -17.54
CA ILE A 44 10.73 -36.27 -17.27
C ILE A 44 11.23 -37.06 -18.49
N ASP A 45 12.56 -37.10 -18.69
CA ASP A 45 13.38 -38.32 -18.49
C ASP A 45 14.83 -38.12 -18.97
N GLY A 46 15.78 -38.80 -18.32
CA GLY A 46 17.03 -39.23 -18.96
C GLY A 46 18.29 -38.37 -18.76
N LYS A 47 19.23 -38.93 -18.00
CA LYS A 47 20.67 -38.62 -18.06
C LYS A 47 21.19 -38.90 -19.48
N GLU A 48 21.61 -37.87 -20.21
CA GLU A 48 22.70 -37.85 -21.20
C GLU A 48 22.57 -36.57 -22.03
N SER A 49 23.31 -35.51 -21.69
CA SER A 49 23.67 -34.43 -22.62
C SER A 49 24.43 -33.33 -21.87
N VAL A 50 25.62 -33.65 -21.36
CA VAL A 50 26.55 -32.62 -20.82
C VAL A 50 27.92 -32.67 -21.51
N HIS A 51 28.13 -33.60 -22.46
CA HIS A 51 29.41 -33.68 -23.19
C HIS A 51 29.39 -33.07 -24.60
N ASN A 52 28.22 -32.79 -25.20
CA ASN A 52 28.16 -32.22 -26.56
C ASN A 52 28.03 -30.69 -26.61
N ALA A 53 27.88 -30.01 -25.47
CA ALA A 53 27.74 -28.55 -25.43
C ALA A 53 29.09 -27.81 -25.24
N LEU A 54 30.15 -28.53 -24.84
CA LEU A 54 31.47 -27.93 -24.58
C LEU A 54 32.41 -27.97 -25.81
N ASP A 55 32.19 -28.91 -26.73
CA ASP A 55 33.02 -29.03 -27.94
C ASP A 55 32.53 -28.05 -29.04
N ASP A 56 31.23 -27.79 -29.12
CA ASP A 56 30.66 -26.78 -30.03
C ASP A 56 31.10 -25.33 -29.68
N LEU A 57 31.44 -25.05 -28.42
CA LEU A 57 31.94 -23.73 -28.00
C LEU A 57 33.41 -23.52 -28.37
N LYS A 58 34.20 -24.59 -28.47
CA LYS A 58 35.63 -24.51 -28.85
C LYS A 58 35.83 -24.32 -30.35
N GLU A 59 34.87 -24.75 -31.17
CA GLU A 59 34.95 -24.58 -32.63
C GLU A 59 34.44 -23.20 -33.10
N GLN A 60 33.82 -22.40 -32.23
CA GLN A 60 33.45 -21.01 -32.54
C GLN A 60 34.49 -19.96 -32.12
N GLU A 61 35.42 -20.26 -31.21
CA GLU A 61 36.50 -19.31 -30.85
C GLU A 61 37.70 -19.32 -31.82
N ALA A 62 37.81 -20.30 -32.73
CA ALA A 62 38.95 -20.44 -33.64
C ALA A 62 38.79 -19.74 -35.01
N LYS A 63 37.73 -18.94 -35.22
CA LYS A 63 37.44 -18.31 -36.53
C LYS A 63 37.44 -16.78 -36.58
N ASP A 64 37.72 -16.11 -35.46
CA ASP A 64 37.65 -14.63 -35.39
C ASP A 64 39.00 -13.94 -35.12
N GLU A 65 40.11 -14.60 -35.48
CA GLU A 65 41.47 -14.04 -35.37
C GLU A 65 42.09 -13.69 -36.73
N SER A 66 41.31 -13.05 -37.62
CA SER A 66 41.88 -12.33 -38.77
C SER A 66 40.95 -11.21 -39.26
N ASN A 67 40.94 -10.06 -38.59
CA ASN A 67 40.88 -8.72 -39.19
C ASN A 67 40.68 -7.63 -38.11
N GLY A 68 41.67 -6.74 -37.97
CA GLY A 68 41.58 -5.53 -37.15
C GLY A 68 40.62 -4.46 -37.72
N PRO A 69 40.28 -3.43 -36.93
CA PRO A 69 38.92 -2.88 -36.88
C PRO A 69 38.67 -1.69 -37.82
N SER A 70 37.45 -1.63 -38.36
CA SER A 70 36.87 -0.40 -38.93
C SER A 70 36.02 0.31 -37.86
N PHE A 71 36.35 1.57 -37.64
CA PHE A 71 35.82 2.44 -36.59
C PHE A 71 34.39 2.88 -36.93
N GLY A 72 33.37 2.13 -36.51
CA GLY A 72 32.00 2.61 -36.62
C GLY A 72 30.90 1.57 -36.59
N GLN A 73 30.86 0.65 -35.61
CA GLN A 73 29.68 -0.21 -35.41
C GLN A 73 29.74 -1.00 -34.08
N LEU A 74 29.97 -0.34 -32.95
CA LEU A 74 29.84 -0.95 -31.62
C LEU A 74 28.96 -0.12 -30.71
N THR A 75 27.65 -0.26 -30.88
CA THR A 75 26.66 0.04 -29.84
C THR A 75 25.44 -0.83 -30.12
N ARG A 76 24.90 -1.44 -29.05
CA ARG A 76 23.72 -2.34 -29.03
C ARG A 76 24.02 -3.84 -29.15
N ARG A 77 24.68 -4.46 -28.17
CA ARG A 77 24.43 -5.91 -27.88
C ARG A 77 24.91 -6.48 -26.54
N SER A 78 25.30 -5.68 -25.54
CA SER A 78 25.78 -6.23 -24.25
C SER A 78 25.06 -5.72 -22.99
N LEU A 79 23.72 -5.59 -23.01
CA LEU A 79 22.94 -5.22 -21.81
C LEU A 79 21.59 -5.95 -21.69
N ILE A 80 21.56 -7.29 -21.83
CA ILE A 80 20.36 -8.06 -21.49
C ILE A 80 20.71 -9.39 -20.79
N ILE A 81 21.49 -9.38 -19.69
CA ILE A 81 21.53 -10.56 -18.77
C ILE A 81 21.53 -10.15 -17.27
N SER A 82 21.38 -8.86 -16.91
CA SER A 82 21.44 -8.43 -15.50
C SER A 82 20.08 -8.10 -14.85
N SER A 83 18.97 -8.16 -15.60
CA SER A 83 17.66 -7.65 -15.15
C SER A 83 16.66 -8.70 -14.63
N LEU A 84 17.00 -10.00 -14.66
CA LEU A 84 16.05 -11.06 -14.25
C LEU A 84 16.13 -11.47 -12.76
N LEU A 85 17.13 -11.03 -12.00
CA LEU A 85 17.24 -11.36 -10.56
C LEU A 85 16.69 -10.27 -9.62
N ALA A 86 16.48 -9.05 -10.09
CA ALA A 86 15.98 -7.96 -9.24
C ALA A 86 14.44 -7.93 -9.11
N ALA A 87 13.71 -8.54 -10.05
CA ALA A 87 12.24 -8.58 -10.01
C ALA A 87 11.68 -9.66 -9.06
N GLY A 88 12.47 -10.69 -8.74
CA GLY A 88 12.04 -11.78 -7.86
C GLY A 88 12.02 -11.43 -6.37
N GLN A 89 12.76 -10.39 -5.95
CA GLN A 89 12.88 -10.05 -4.52
C GLN A 89 11.73 -9.19 -3.98
N PHE A 90 10.98 -8.48 -4.84
CA PHE A 90 9.82 -7.71 -4.40
C PHE A 90 8.54 -8.55 -4.23
N GLY A 91 8.47 -9.75 -4.83
CA GLY A 91 7.33 -10.65 -4.69
C GLY A 91 7.31 -11.47 -3.40
N ILE A 92 8.47 -11.69 -2.78
CA ILE A 92 8.60 -12.60 -1.62
C ILE A 92 8.59 -11.84 -0.28
N ALA A 93 8.95 -10.54 -0.27
CA ALA A 93 8.92 -9.73 0.95
C ALA A 93 7.50 -9.35 1.43
N GLN A 94 6.50 -9.39 0.55
CA GLN A 94 5.09 -9.09 0.90
C GLN A 94 4.29 -10.33 1.36
N ALA A 95 4.90 -11.52 1.32
CA ALA A 95 4.26 -12.78 1.72
C ALA A 95 4.51 -13.14 3.19
N TYR A 96 5.41 -12.45 3.88
CA TYR A 96 5.76 -12.77 5.27
C TYR A 96 4.76 -12.12 6.24
N ALA A 97 3.89 -12.94 6.84
CA ALA A 97 3.24 -12.55 8.09
C ALA A 97 4.18 -12.87 9.26
N PRO A 98 4.31 -11.97 10.25
CA PRO A 98 4.96 -12.32 11.52
C PRO A 98 4.34 -13.58 12.13
N SER A 99 5.16 -14.30 12.91
CA SER A 99 4.71 -15.50 13.62
C SER A 99 3.41 -15.22 14.40
N GLY A 100 2.44 -16.14 14.29
CA GLY A 100 1.13 -16.00 14.92
C GLY A 100 0.08 -15.26 14.09
N PHE A 101 0.42 -14.70 12.91
CA PHE A 101 -0.54 -14.06 12.00
C PHE A 101 -0.64 -14.78 10.65
N LYS A 102 -1.83 -14.74 10.05
CA LYS A 102 -2.07 -15.05 8.63
C LYS A 102 -2.44 -13.77 7.87
N ARG A 103 -1.92 -13.62 6.65
CA ARG A 103 -2.26 -12.49 5.77
C ARG A 103 -3.71 -12.57 5.34
N ILE A 104 -4.33 -11.41 5.19
CA ILE A 104 -5.68 -11.25 4.61
C ILE A 104 -5.63 -10.16 3.52
N PRO A 105 -6.64 -10.09 2.64
CA PRO A 105 -6.90 -8.87 1.88
C PRO A 105 -6.98 -7.68 2.84
N THR A 106 -6.40 -6.55 2.47
CA THR A 106 -6.35 -5.37 3.35
C THR A 106 -7.75 -4.95 3.77
N GLN A 107 -7.92 -4.75 5.08
CA GLN A 107 -9.10 -4.16 5.69
C GLN A 107 -8.69 -2.85 6.37
N PHE A 108 -9.66 -2.08 6.85
CA PHE A 108 -9.40 -0.73 7.35
C PHE A 108 -10.10 -0.52 8.69
N ILE A 109 -9.39 0.05 9.65
CA ILE A 109 -9.95 0.44 10.94
C ILE A 109 -10.06 1.97 10.97
N ALA A 110 -11.27 2.47 11.24
CA ALA A 110 -11.50 3.84 11.69
C ALA A 110 -11.23 3.89 13.20
N ALA A 111 -10.14 4.51 13.62
CA ALA A 111 -9.71 4.57 15.01
C ALA A 111 -9.76 5.97 15.62
N LEU A 112 -10.02 6.00 16.92
CA LEU A 112 -9.99 7.18 17.78
C LEU A 112 -8.95 7.00 18.89
N GLY A 113 -8.14 8.01 19.15
CA GLY A 113 -7.22 7.96 20.28
C GLY A 113 -6.17 9.04 20.19
N ASP A 114 -5.40 9.20 21.27
CA ASP A 114 -4.23 10.07 21.23
C ASP A 114 -3.20 9.49 20.24
N PRO A 115 -2.80 10.24 19.20
CA PRO A 115 -1.80 9.79 18.24
C PRO A 115 -0.46 9.40 18.89
N GLN A 116 -0.14 9.93 20.09
CA GLN A 116 1.08 9.63 20.83
C GLN A 116 0.95 8.44 21.80
N ALA A 117 -0.25 7.86 21.93
CA ALA A 117 -0.49 6.71 22.77
C ALA A 117 -0.06 5.41 22.09
N ASN A 118 0.34 4.44 22.91
CA ASN A 118 0.61 3.05 22.52
C ASN A 118 -0.53 2.11 22.97
N SER A 119 -1.32 2.53 23.94
CA SER A 119 -2.48 1.82 24.47
C SER A 119 -3.51 2.81 24.99
N GLY A 120 -4.75 2.34 25.17
CA GLY A 120 -5.85 3.16 25.64
C GLY A 120 -7.14 2.38 25.81
N ALA A 121 -8.24 3.11 25.83
CA ALA A 121 -9.60 2.58 25.81
C ALA A 121 -10.39 3.25 24.67
N GLY A 122 -11.68 2.91 24.53
CA GLY A 122 -12.56 3.54 23.53
C GLY A 122 -12.64 2.81 22.20
N ALA A 123 -12.05 1.61 22.06
CA ALA A 123 -12.13 0.85 20.81
C ALA A 123 -13.54 0.35 20.48
N GLN A 124 -14.50 0.39 21.42
CA GLN A 124 -15.91 0.17 21.10
C GLN A 124 -16.48 1.24 20.15
N ASP A 125 -15.86 2.42 20.12
CA ASP A 125 -16.22 3.53 19.23
C ASP A 125 -15.34 3.55 17.96
N TRP A 126 -14.56 2.49 17.72
CA TRP A 126 -13.81 2.27 16.49
C TRP A 126 -14.60 1.38 15.54
N GLY A 127 -14.38 1.55 14.24
CA GLY A 127 -15.11 0.83 13.20
C GLY A 127 -14.19 0.02 12.30
N LEU A 128 -14.70 -1.10 11.76
CA LEU A 128 -14.01 -1.94 10.79
C LEU A 128 -14.70 -1.90 9.42
N TRP A 129 -13.94 -1.58 8.38
CA TRP A 129 -14.31 -1.87 6.99
C TRP A 129 -13.58 -3.12 6.50
N THR A 130 -14.32 -4.19 6.23
CA THR A 130 -13.77 -5.44 5.69
C THR A 130 -13.50 -5.39 4.18
N LEU A 131 -14.03 -4.36 3.51
CA LEU A 131 -13.82 -4.03 2.11
C LEU A 131 -13.33 -2.58 2.01
N ASP A 132 -12.57 -2.26 0.98
CA ASP A 132 -12.15 -0.87 0.72
C ASP A 132 -13.37 0.03 0.45
N PRO A 133 -13.66 1.03 1.32
CA PRO A 133 -14.81 1.90 1.14
C PRO A 133 -14.61 2.94 0.01
N GLY A 134 -13.36 3.20 -0.42
CA GLY A 134 -13.04 4.20 -1.44
C GLY A 134 -13.71 3.90 -2.80
N PRO A 135 -13.48 2.74 -3.44
CA PRO A 135 -14.17 2.39 -4.68
C PRO A 135 -15.69 2.25 -4.56
N ARG A 136 -16.22 2.18 -3.33
CA ARG A 136 -17.63 1.98 -3.02
C ARG A 136 -18.38 3.29 -2.76
N GLY A 137 -17.67 4.39 -2.53
CA GLY A 137 -18.29 5.66 -2.13
C GLY A 137 -18.91 6.46 -3.29
N VAL A 138 -19.49 7.60 -2.94
CA VAL A 138 -20.16 8.53 -3.84
C VAL A 138 -19.56 9.92 -3.66
N TRP A 139 -19.14 10.58 -4.74
CA TRP A 139 -18.58 11.92 -4.66
C TRP A 139 -19.58 12.93 -4.07
N LEU A 140 -19.10 13.90 -3.29
CA LEU A 140 -19.92 15.00 -2.76
C LEU A 140 -20.75 15.69 -3.86
N ARG A 141 -20.17 15.92 -5.05
CA ARG A 141 -20.86 16.51 -6.21
C ARG A 141 -22.04 15.68 -6.71
N ASP A 142 -22.03 14.37 -6.43
CA ASP A 142 -23.05 13.41 -6.83
C ASP A 142 -24.05 13.11 -5.70
N TYR A 143 -23.94 13.79 -4.55
CA TYR A 143 -24.90 13.69 -3.45
C TYR A 143 -26.36 13.90 -3.88
N PRO A 144 -26.73 14.88 -4.73
CA PRO A 144 -28.11 15.01 -5.20
C PRO A 144 -28.63 13.76 -5.92
N LYS A 145 -27.74 13.01 -6.62
CA LYS A 145 -28.11 11.73 -7.26
C LYS A 145 -28.32 10.64 -6.23
N LEU A 146 -27.48 10.59 -5.19
CA LEU A 146 -27.64 9.66 -4.06
C LEU A 146 -28.98 9.91 -3.34
N GLU A 147 -29.35 11.17 -3.13
CA GLU A 147 -30.65 11.54 -2.56
C GLU A 147 -31.82 11.17 -3.47
N ALA A 148 -31.72 11.46 -4.77
CA ALA A 148 -32.75 11.11 -5.75
C ALA A 148 -32.95 9.58 -5.86
N ALA A 149 -31.90 8.79 -5.61
CA ALA A 149 -31.96 7.34 -5.50
C ALA A 149 -32.49 6.83 -4.14
N GLY A 150 -33.05 7.71 -3.30
CA GLY A 150 -33.55 7.36 -1.97
C GLY A 150 -32.46 6.97 -0.97
N GLY A 151 -31.21 7.37 -1.23
CA GLY A 151 -30.03 6.98 -0.45
C GLY A 151 -29.45 5.62 -0.83
N ALA A 152 -29.86 5.00 -1.93
CA ALA A 152 -29.23 3.76 -2.40
C ALA A 152 -27.94 4.09 -3.18
N ALA A 153 -26.79 3.66 -2.67
CA ALA A 153 -25.50 3.88 -3.32
C ALA A 153 -25.22 2.81 -4.40
N PRO A 154 -24.38 3.11 -5.42
CA PRO A 154 -24.06 2.16 -6.49
C PRO A 154 -23.48 0.82 -6.02
N ALA A 155 -22.74 0.83 -4.90
CA ALA A 155 -22.14 -0.37 -4.31
C ALA A 155 -23.10 -1.16 -3.39
N GLY A 156 -24.39 -0.79 -3.35
CA GLY A 156 -25.45 -1.54 -2.67
C GLY A 156 -25.68 -1.19 -1.19
N TRP A 157 -24.89 -0.27 -0.63
CA TRP A 157 -25.10 0.23 0.73
C TRP A 157 -26.14 1.36 0.79
N ARG A 158 -26.68 1.62 1.98
CA ARG A 158 -27.70 2.66 2.22
C ARG A 158 -27.06 3.85 2.91
N PHE A 159 -27.24 5.04 2.33
CA PHE A 159 -26.87 6.30 2.94
C PHE A 159 -27.80 6.64 4.11
N ASP A 160 -27.20 6.89 5.28
CA ASP A 160 -27.90 7.39 6.46
C ASP A 160 -27.70 8.90 6.58
N LYS A 161 -28.79 9.66 6.48
CA LYS A 161 -28.76 11.13 6.58
C LYS A 161 -28.42 11.62 7.99
N GLN A 162 -28.61 10.77 9.01
CA GLN A 162 -28.34 11.11 10.40
C GLN A 162 -26.93 10.67 10.84
N ASP A 163 -26.29 9.78 10.09
CA ASP A 163 -24.98 9.24 10.43
C ASP A 163 -24.17 8.88 9.18
N TRP A 164 -23.41 9.82 8.65
CA TRP A 164 -22.72 9.64 7.37
C TRP A 164 -21.21 9.85 7.45
N TRP A 165 -20.52 9.19 6.53
CA TRP A 165 -19.06 9.12 6.50
C TRP A 165 -18.51 9.81 5.26
N LEU A 166 -17.38 10.50 5.42
CA LEU A 166 -16.67 11.21 4.37
C LEU A 166 -15.17 10.93 4.46
N GLU A 167 -14.50 10.73 3.33
CA GLU A 167 -13.03 10.59 3.28
C GLU A 167 -12.31 11.81 2.71
N GLU A 168 -10.98 11.74 2.72
CA GLU A 168 -10.07 12.84 2.43
C GLU A 168 -10.20 13.47 1.03
N HIS A 169 -10.77 12.79 0.04
CA HIS A 169 -11.00 13.30 -1.33
C HIS A 169 -12.42 13.85 -1.53
N GLY A 170 -13.28 13.83 -0.50
CA GLY A 170 -14.66 14.28 -0.61
C GLY A 170 -15.60 13.22 -1.20
N LEU A 171 -15.37 11.96 -0.84
CA LEU A 171 -16.22 10.83 -1.17
C LEU A 171 -17.03 10.42 0.07
N ILE A 172 -18.35 10.39 -0.08
CA ILE A 172 -19.31 9.87 0.90
C ILE A 172 -19.18 8.35 0.91
N MET A 173 -18.95 7.75 2.06
CA MET A 173 -18.64 6.32 2.17
C MET A 173 -19.71 5.53 2.93
N GLU A 174 -19.70 4.23 2.70
CA GLU A 174 -20.35 3.25 3.56
C GLU A 174 -19.79 3.35 4.98
N ALA A 175 -20.66 3.29 6.00
CA ALA A 175 -20.22 3.28 7.39
C ALA A 175 -19.43 2.00 7.71
N PRO A 176 -18.37 2.07 8.53
CA PRO A 176 -17.74 0.86 9.03
C PRO A 176 -18.67 0.13 10.00
N THR A 177 -18.37 -1.15 10.23
CA THR A 177 -19.09 -1.93 11.25
C THR A 177 -18.55 -1.57 12.64
N PHE A 178 -19.47 -1.24 13.56
CA PHE A 178 -19.18 -0.97 14.97
C PHE A 178 -19.82 -2.05 15.87
N PRO A 179 -19.25 -2.31 17.07
CA PRO A 179 -17.90 -1.90 17.48
C PRO A 179 -16.82 -2.66 16.72
N LEU A 180 -15.57 -2.17 16.74
CA LEU A 180 -14.42 -2.96 16.32
C LEU A 180 -14.37 -4.24 17.17
N PRO A 181 -14.43 -5.45 16.57
CA PRO A 181 -14.47 -6.67 17.35
C PRO A 181 -13.21 -6.84 18.21
N GLU A 182 -13.38 -7.42 19.40
CA GLU A 182 -12.25 -7.86 20.21
C GLU A 182 -11.39 -8.86 19.43
N GLY A 183 -10.08 -8.79 19.63
CA GLY A 183 -9.14 -9.65 18.93
C GLY A 183 -7.79 -8.98 18.69
N ARG A 184 -6.97 -9.65 17.89
CA ARG A 184 -5.67 -9.14 17.46
C ARG A 184 -5.70 -8.84 15.96
N TYR A 185 -5.05 -7.77 15.57
CA TYR A 185 -4.99 -7.28 14.20
C TYR A 185 -3.55 -6.91 13.87
N LEU A 186 -2.98 -7.45 12.80
CA LEU A 186 -1.69 -6.97 12.32
C LEU A 186 -1.94 -5.66 11.56
N VAL A 187 -1.54 -4.54 12.15
CA VAL A 187 -1.84 -3.20 11.64
C VAL A 187 -0.60 -2.48 11.13
N THR A 188 -0.80 -1.62 10.13
CA THR A 188 0.23 -0.74 9.61
C THR A 188 -0.40 0.53 9.04
N GLY A 189 0.39 1.60 8.98
CA GLY A 189 0.07 2.80 8.22
C GLY A 189 0.62 2.77 6.80
N GLY A 190 1.02 1.61 6.26
CA GLY A 190 1.73 1.56 4.96
C GLY A 190 3.07 2.31 4.97
N ARG A 191 3.60 2.58 6.18
CA ARG A 191 4.85 3.28 6.44
C ARG A 191 5.83 2.31 7.12
N GLN A 192 6.71 2.81 7.97
CA GLN A 192 7.77 1.99 8.57
C GLN A 192 7.26 1.00 9.62
N THR A 193 6.20 1.34 10.34
CA THR A 193 5.72 0.54 11.47
C THR A 193 4.64 -0.44 11.05
N THR A 194 4.85 -1.71 11.42
CA THR A 194 3.85 -2.78 11.37
C THR A 194 3.91 -3.50 12.71
N THR A 195 2.78 -3.60 13.41
CA THR A 195 2.72 -4.24 14.73
C THR A 195 1.33 -4.84 14.98
N ALA A 196 1.21 -5.70 15.98
CA ALA A 196 -0.09 -6.20 16.39
C ALA A 196 -0.82 -5.15 17.24
N LEU A 197 -2.06 -4.85 16.88
CA LEU A 197 -3.04 -4.18 17.72
C LEU A 197 -3.87 -5.26 18.42
N THR A 198 -3.95 -5.21 19.74
CA THR A 198 -4.86 -6.03 20.52
C THR A 198 -6.01 -5.16 20.99
N VAL A 199 -7.24 -5.57 20.70
CA VAL A 199 -8.49 -5.01 21.23
C VAL A 199 -9.06 -6.02 22.22
N GLY A 200 -9.15 -5.62 23.48
CA GLY A 200 -9.66 -6.44 24.57
C GLY A 200 -11.05 -5.99 25.05
N PRO A 201 -11.55 -6.64 26.12
CA PRO A 201 -12.86 -6.36 26.69
C PRO A 201 -13.08 -4.89 27.01
N GLY A 202 -14.29 -4.39 26.74
CA GLY A 202 -14.68 -3.01 27.02
C GLY A 202 -13.94 -1.96 26.20
N GLY A 203 -13.37 -2.36 25.05
CA GLY A 203 -12.68 -1.46 24.13
C GLY A 203 -11.31 -1.00 24.61
N ALA A 204 -10.70 -1.72 25.56
CA ALA A 204 -9.28 -1.55 25.85
C ALA A 204 -8.45 -1.94 24.62
N TRP A 205 -7.40 -1.19 24.30
CA TRP A 205 -6.54 -1.49 23.16
C TRP A 205 -5.07 -1.22 23.46
N ALA A 206 -4.18 -1.96 22.80
CA ALA A 206 -2.73 -1.78 22.91
C ALA A 206 -2.00 -2.25 21.64
N LEU A 207 -0.92 -1.55 21.28
CA LEU A 207 0.04 -1.98 20.27
C LEU A 207 1.14 -2.82 20.93
N GLU A 208 1.49 -3.94 20.31
CA GLU A 208 2.45 -4.92 20.86
C GLU A 208 3.89 -4.39 20.88
N ASP A 209 4.28 -3.59 19.89
CA ASP A 209 5.58 -2.90 19.92
C ASP A 209 5.50 -1.73 20.93
N PRO A 210 6.25 -1.74 22.05
CA PRO A 210 6.16 -0.72 23.09
C PRO A 210 6.63 0.66 22.63
N LYS A 211 7.36 0.77 21.52
CA LYS A 211 7.81 2.04 20.94
C LYS A 211 6.83 2.60 19.92
N ALA A 212 5.98 1.76 19.34
CA ALA A 212 5.01 2.19 18.33
C ALA A 212 3.93 3.09 18.96
N LYS A 213 3.54 4.14 18.25
CA LYS A 213 2.39 4.98 18.58
C LYS A 213 1.24 4.71 17.63
N LEU A 214 0.02 5.06 18.04
CA LEU A 214 -1.15 5.02 17.16
C LEU A 214 -0.90 5.81 15.87
N TYR A 215 -0.21 6.95 15.98
CA TYR A 215 0.24 7.72 14.84
C TYR A 215 1.07 6.88 13.87
N ASP A 216 2.01 6.06 14.33
CA ASP A 216 2.95 5.32 13.47
C ASP A 216 2.27 4.26 12.60
N VAL A 217 1.16 3.70 13.09
CA VAL A 217 0.32 2.74 12.36
C VAL A 217 -0.86 3.38 11.64
N THR A 218 -0.97 4.70 11.65
CA THR A 218 -1.94 5.46 10.85
C THR A 218 -1.42 5.67 9.43
N HIS A 219 -2.28 5.52 8.41
CA HIS A 219 -1.85 5.66 7.01
C HIS A 219 -1.38 7.09 6.70
N LEU A 220 -2.03 8.10 7.27
CA LEU A 220 -1.93 9.55 7.05
C LEU A 220 -2.66 10.10 5.83
N PRO A 221 -2.42 9.65 4.57
CA PRO A 221 -3.26 10.09 3.46
C PRO A 221 -4.72 9.68 3.66
N CYS A 222 -4.97 8.47 4.18
CA CYS A 222 -6.33 8.04 4.47
C CYS A 222 -6.84 8.65 5.77
N ARG A 223 -7.93 9.39 5.67
CA ARG A 223 -8.65 10.01 6.79
C ARG A 223 -10.13 9.84 6.55
N SER A 224 -10.87 9.70 7.63
CA SER A 224 -12.32 9.61 7.51
C SER A 224 -12.95 10.34 8.67
N ALA A 225 -14.09 10.96 8.43
CA ALA A 225 -14.87 11.56 9.48
C ALA A 225 -16.33 11.12 9.39
N ARG A 226 -16.90 10.93 10.57
CA ARG A 226 -18.31 10.70 10.80
C ARG A 226 -18.98 12.05 11.07
N TYR A 227 -20.10 12.30 10.40
CA TYR A 227 -20.88 13.51 10.55
C TYR A 227 -22.31 13.17 10.95
N THR A 228 -22.80 13.91 11.95
CA THR A 228 -24.16 13.78 12.46
C THR A 228 -24.80 15.17 12.48
N PRO A 229 -25.98 15.38 11.90
CA PRO A 229 -26.65 16.68 11.96
C PRO A 229 -26.87 17.13 13.42
N ASN A 230 -26.58 18.39 13.74
CA ASN A 230 -26.66 18.92 15.11
C ASN A 230 -28.08 18.98 15.69
N GLU A 231 -29.10 19.10 14.84
CA GLU A 231 -30.50 19.11 15.24
C GLU A 231 -31.29 18.16 14.32
N ALA A 232 -32.30 17.48 14.89
CA ALA A 232 -33.20 16.63 14.13
C ALA A 232 -33.97 17.47 13.10
N GLY A 233 -33.60 17.34 11.83
CA GLY A 233 -34.19 18.10 10.72
C GLY A 233 -33.43 19.35 10.26
N ALA A 234 -32.26 19.66 10.86
CA ALA A 234 -31.42 20.77 10.39
C ALA A 234 -30.57 20.41 9.15
N ALA A 235 -30.10 21.47 8.47
CA ALA A 235 -29.40 21.48 7.19
C ALA A 235 -28.06 20.71 7.11
N GLY A 236 -27.61 20.09 8.21
CA GLY A 236 -26.39 19.31 8.26
C GLY A 236 -26.47 18.14 7.28
N SER A 237 -25.78 18.25 6.16
CA SER A 237 -25.81 17.26 5.08
C SER A 237 -24.54 17.36 4.23
N PRO A 238 -24.23 16.34 3.42
CA PRO A 238 -23.13 16.43 2.46
C PRO A 238 -23.21 17.64 1.53
N ALA A 239 -24.41 18.17 1.24
CA ALA A 239 -24.58 19.37 0.42
C ALA A 239 -23.95 20.64 1.03
N ALA A 240 -23.77 20.68 2.36
CA ALA A 240 -23.14 21.81 3.05
C ALA A 240 -21.60 21.71 3.05
N ALA A 241 -21.03 20.56 2.67
CA ALA A 241 -19.58 20.39 2.60
C ALA A 241 -18.99 21.31 1.52
N ARG A 242 -17.83 21.91 1.80
CA ARG A 242 -17.16 22.83 0.87
C ARG A 242 -16.18 22.06 -0.01
N PRO A 243 -16.40 21.94 -1.34
CA PRO A 243 -15.54 21.11 -2.19
C PRO A 243 -14.08 21.56 -2.23
N ARG A 244 -13.81 22.87 -2.04
CA ARG A 244 -12.45 23.43 -2.02
C ARG A 244 -11.61 22.99 -0.81
N ASP A 245 -12.26 22.43 0.21
CA ASP A 245 -11.58 21.94 1.41
C ASP A 245 -11.01 20.52 1.18
N PHE A 246 -11.20 19.95 -0.04
CA PHE A 246 -10.71 18.64 -0.47
C PHE A 246 -9.83 18.76 -1.74
N PRO A 247 -8.84 17.86 -1.95
CA PRO A 247 -8.44 16.79 -1.03
C PRO A 247 -7.75 17.35 0.22
N VAL A 248 -7.94 16.66 1.34
CA VAL A 248 -7.31 16.98 2.62
C VAL A 248 -5.83 16.64 2.55
N ALA A 249 -4.97 17.50 3.10
CA ALA A 249 -3.54 17.21 3.16
C ALA A 249 -3.28 15.98 4.06
N PRO A 250 -2.32 15.09 3.73
CA PRO A 250 -2.03 13.92 4.54
C PRO A 250 -1.78 14.25 6.02
N GLY A 251 -2.50 13.58 6.91
CA GLY A 251 -2.44 13.79 8.36
C GLY A 251 -3.17 15.03 8.88
N ALA A 252 -3.74 15.87 8.01
CA ALA A 252 -4.55 17.00 8.45
C ALA A 252 -5.92 16.52 8.99
N GLU A 253 -6.61 17.44 9.68
CA GLU A 253 -7.96 17.21 10.19
C GLU A 253 -8.99 17.23 9.06
N MET A 254 -10.01 16.37 9.15
CA MET A 254 -11.13 16.39 8.21
C MET A 254 -11.90 17.73 8.30
N PRO A 255 -12.32 18.35 7.18
CA PRO A 255 -13.02 19.63 7.21
C PRO A 255 -14.32 19.58 8.00
N ALA A 256 -14.66 20.66 8.71
CA ALA A 256 -15.99 20.78 9.30
C ALA A 256 -17.06 20.93 8.21
N VAL A 257 -18.22 20.30 8.42
CA VAL A 257 -19.39 20.46 7.55
C VAL A 257 -20.43 21.28 8.31
N PRO A 258 -20.84 22.45 7.80
CA PRO A 258 -21.83 23.30 8.46
C PRO A 258 -23.10 22.52 8.82
N GLY A 259 -23.57 22.68 10.06
CA GLY A 259 -24.76 22.00 10.57
C GLY A 259 -24.54 20.56 11.05
N CYS A 260 -23.31 20.03 11.00
CA CYS A 260 -22.97 18.72 11.53
C CYS A 260 -22.00 18.79 12.70
N ALA A 261 -22.19 17.90 13.67
CA ALA A 261 -21.15 17.44 14.55
C ALA A 261 -20.19 16.56 13.75
N LYS A 262 -18.91 16.63 14.05
CA LYS A 262 -17.86 15.86 13.36
C LYS A 262 -17.07 15.05 14.37
N GLN A 263 -16.90 13.76 14.08
CA GLN A 263 -15.90 12.91 14.73
C GLN A 263 -14.87 12.50 13.68
N ASP A 264 -13.62 12.86 13.91
CA ASP A 264 -12.51 12.61 12.98
C ASP A 264 -11.75 11.35 13.40
N TYR A 265 -11.53 10.45 12.44
CA TYR A 265 -10.93 9.12 12.64
C TYR A 265 -9.60 8.99 11.89
N ALA A 266 -8.60 8.45 12.59
CA ALA A 266 -7.42 7.90 11.95
C ALA A 266 -7.77 6.61 11.20
N VAL A 267 -7.07 6.34 10.10
CA VAL A 267 -7.26 5.09 9.34
C VAL A 267 -6.02 4.21 9.47
N LEU A 268 -6.21 2.98 9.96
CA LEU A 268 -5.18 1.96 10.02
C LEU A 268 -5.48 0.88 8.98
N PHE A 269 -4.44 0.29 8.39
CA PHE A 269 -4.59 -0.87 7.53
C PHE A 269 -4.42 -2.14 8.33
N VAL A 270 -5.39 -3.04 8.26
CA VAL A 270 -5.29 -4.40 8.78
C VAL A 270 -4.84 -5.30 7.65
N ILE A 271 -3.69 -5.93 7.85
CA ILE A 271 -3.02 -6.75 6.83
C ILE A 271 -2.90 -8.22 7.25
N GLY A 272 -3.31 -8.54 8.47
CA GLY A 272 -3.31 -9.90 9.00
C GLY A 272 -4.19 -10.05 10.24
N VAL A 273 -4.60 -11.29 10.49
CA VAL A 273 -5.35 -11.73 11.68
C VAL A 273 -4.64 -12.94 12.29
N PRO A 274 -4.94 -13.35 13.53
CA PRO A 274 -4.32 -14.52 14.14
C PRO A 274 -4.41 -15.75 13.24
N ALA A 275 -3.30 -16.46 13.12
CA ALA A 275 -3.28 -17.77 12.50
C ALA A 275 -4.15 -18.74 13.34
N GLU A 276 -4.75 -19.74 12.69
CA GLU A 276 -5.55 -20.75 13.39
C GLU A 276 -4.70 -21.43 14.48
N GLY A 277 -5.27 -21.57 15.68
CA GLY A 277 -4.57 -22.12 16.85
C GLY A 277 -3.64 -21.15 17.59
N ALA A 278 -3.45 -19.92 17.11
CA ALA A 278 -2.66 -18.88 17.79
C ALA A 278 -3.46 -18.00 18.76
N ALA A 279 -4.77 -18.28 18.92
CA ALA A 279 -5.61 -17.64 19.93
C ALA A 279 -5.34 -18.26 21.31
N LYS A 280 -4.27 -17.80 21.96
CA LYS A 280 -4.07 -17.94 23.41
C LYS A 280 -3.54 -16.63 23.96
#